data_AF-A8GN19-F1
#
_entry.id   AF-A8GN19-F1
#
_cell.length_a   1.000
_cell.length_b   1.000
_cell.length_c   1.000
_cell.angle_alpha   90.00
_cell.angle_beta   90.00
_cell.angle_gamma   90.00
#
_symmetry.space_group_name_H-M   'P 1'
#
loop_
_entity.id
_entity.type
_entity.pdbx_description
1 polymer ?
#
loop_
_entity_poly.entity_id
_entity_poly.type
_entity_poly.pdbx_seq_one_letter_code
_entity_poly.pdbx_strand_id
1 'polypeptide(L)' 'MTNKLPPISPEQILLEEFMEPMGISQSKLASDIDVPVTRINNMIKHHRSILADTALRLSKN' A
#
# COMPACT_ATOMS: atom_id res chain seq x y z
N MET A 1 1.10 -20.40 -24.87
CA MET A 1 1.99 -19.94 -23.79
C MET A 1 1.15 -19.10 -22.85
N THR A 2 0.99 -19.51 -21.60
CA THR A 2 0.17 -18.76 -20.63
C THR A 2 0.96 -17.52 -20.23
N ASN A 3 0.64 -16.38 -20.84
CA ASN A 3 1.13 -15.07 -20.41
C ASN A 3 0.65 -14.82 -18.97
N LYS A 4 1.39 -15.30 -17.98
CA LYS A 4 1.26 -14.83 -16.61
C LYS A 4 1.86 -13.43 -16.62
N LEU A 5 0.98 -12.42 -16.60
CA LEU A 5 1.36 -11.08 -16.16
C LEU A 5 2.13 -11.24 -14.84
N PRO A 6 3.25 -10.53 -14.64
CA PRO A 6 3.92 -10.55 -13.35
C PRO A 6 2.87 -10.21 -12.28
N PRO A 7 2.85 -10.92 -11.14
CA PRO A 7 1.91 -10.61 -10.09
C PRO A 7 2.13 -9.15 -9.68
N ILE A 8 1.14 -8.29 -9.96
CA ILE A 8 1.17 -6.91 -9.51
C ILE A 8 1.04 -6.96 -8.00
N SER A 9 2.11 -6.57 -7.31
CA SER A 9 2.12 -6.61 -5.86
C SER A 9 1.29 -5.45 -5.27
N PRO A 10 0.67 -5.62 -4.10
CA PRO A 10 -0.11 -4.55 -3.46
C PRO A 10 0.66 -3.25 -3.23
N GLU A 11 1.97 -3.33 -2.98
CA GLU A 11 2.85 -2.16 -2.89
C GLU A 11 2.95 -1.38 -4.20
N GLN A 12 2.90 -2.08 -5.34
CA GLN A 12 3.00 -1.48 -6.65
C GLN A 12 1.71 -0.76 -7.00
N ILE A 13 0.56 -1.35 -6.65
CA ILE A 13 -0.74 -0.68 -6.75
C ILE A 13 -0.78 0.56 -5.85
N LEU A 14 -0.34 0.45 -4.58
CA LEU A 14 -0.32 1.59 -3.67
C LEU A 14 0.59 2.73 -4.19
N LEU A 15 1.73 2.38 -4.79
CA LEU A 15 2.64 3.36 -5.36
C LEU A 15 2.05 4.01 -6.62
N GLU A 16 1.68 3.21 -7.62
CA GLU A 16 1.31 3.66 -8.97
C GLU A 16 -0.10 4.25 -9.04
N GLU A 17 -1.06 3.72 -8.27
CA GLU A 17 -2.47 4.14 -8.35
C GLU A 17 -2.86 5.18 -7.30
N PHE A 18 -2.06 5.36 -6.23
CA PHE A 18 -2.38 6.28 -5.14
C PHE A 18 -1.26 7.27 -4.86
N MET A 19 -0.07 6.80 -4.53
CA MET A 19 0.99 7.69 -4.04
C MET A 19 1.59 8.59 -5.12
N GLU A 20 1.85 8.05 -6.32
CA GLU A 20 2.36 8.81 -7.47
C GLU A 20 1.34 9.85 -7.96
N PRO A 21 0.05 9.52 -8.19
CA PRO A 21 -0.95 10.53 -8.57
C PRO A 21 -1.16 11.62 -7.52
N MET A 22 -0.99 11.29 -6.23
CA MET A 22 -1.14 12.25 -5.13
C MET A 22 0.16 13.00 -4.80
N GLY A 23 1.31 12.59 -5.36
CA GLY A 23 2.62 13.19 -5.07
C GLY A 23 3.06 13.04 -3.60
N ILE A 24 2.63 11.98 -2.92
CA ILE A 24 2.91 11.77 -1.49
C ILE A 24 3.96 10.69 -1.24
N SER A 25 4.77 10.87 -0.19
CA SER A 25 5.71 9.87 0.27
C SER A 25 5.05 8.82 1.18
N GLN A 26 5.73 7.68 1.41
CA GLN A 26 5.26 6.66 2.36
C GLN A 26 5.12 7.22 3.78
N SER A 27 5.99 8.16 4.17
CA SER A 27 5.92 8.83 5.47
C SER A 27 4.71 9.75 5.59
N LYS A 28 4.35 10.45 4.50
CA LYS A 28 3.15 11.27 4.43
C LYS A 28 1.90 10.40 4.52
N LEU A 29 1.83 9.32 3.74
CA LEU A 29 0.75 8.33 3.81
C LEU A 29 0.59 7.75 5.22
N ALA A 30 1.70 7.34 5.85
CA ALA A 30 1.70 6.81 7.21
C ALA A 30 1.14 7.82 8.23
N SER A 31 1.50 9.10 8.08
CA SER A 31 0.99 10.18 8.93
C SER A 31 -0.50 10.42 8.70
N ASP A 32 -0.95 10.38 7.44
CA ASP A 32 -2.34 10.65 7.07
C ASP A 32 -3.32 9.58 7.57
N ILE A 33 -2.87 8.33 7.69
CA ILE A 33 -3.68 7.22 8.21
C ILE A 33 -3.38 6.86 9.68
N ASP A 34 -2.58 7.70 10.37
CA ASP A 34 -2.16 7.55 11.76
C ASP A 34 -1.55 6.17 12.07
N VAL A 35 -0.57 5.76 11.26
CA VAL A 35 0.21 4.54 11.50
C VAL A 35 1.71 4.80 11.43
N PRO A 36 2.54 3.99 12.10
CA PRO A 36 3.99 4.07 11.94
C PRO A 36 4.42 3.79 10.49
N VAL A 37 5.46 4.48 9.99
CA VAL A 37 6.05 4.23 8.65
C VAL A 37 6.53 2.77 8.49
N THR A 38 6.98 2.15 9.60
CA THR A 38 7.34 0.73 9.64
C THR A 38 6.17 -0.19 9.29
N ARG A 39 4.93 0.21 9.56
CA ARG A 39 3.72 -0.52 9.19
C ARG A 39 3.53 -0.53 7.67
N ILE A 40 3.76 0.60 7.00
CA ILE A 40 3.75 0.70 5.54
C ILE A 40 4.88 -0.14 4.93
N ASN A 41 6.10 -0.05 5.48
CA ASN A 41 7.22 -0.88 5.02
C ASN A 41 6.95 -2.39 5.19
N ASN A 42 6.30 -2.78 6.29
CA ASN A 42 5.91 -4.17 6.51
C ASN A 42 4.75 -4.61 5.60
N MET A 43 3.84 -3.69 5.22
CA MET A 43 2.85 -3.98 4.16
C MET A 43 3.55 -4.33 2.85
N ILE A 44 4.56 -3.53 2.49
CA ILE A 44 5.33 -3.70 1.25
C ILE A 44 6.17 -4.97 1.29
N LYS A 45 6.78 -5.31 2.44
CA LYS A 45 7.67 -6.48 2.55
C LYS A 45 6.98 -7.82 2.87
N HIS A 46 5.86 -7.83 3.58
CA HIS A 46 5.31 -9.05 4.21
C HIS A 46 3.92 -9.48 3.73
N HIS A 47 3.38 -8.85 2.68
CA HIS A 47 2.38 -9.38 1.73
C HIS A 47 1.07 -10.04 2.21
N ARG A 48 0.71 -10.19 3.50
CA ARG A 48 -0.55 -10.92 3.80
C ARG A 48 -1.40 -10.54 5.01
N SER A 49 -0.83 -9.92 6.05
CA SER A 49 -1.63 -9.73 7.30
C SER A 49 -2.10 -8.30 7.56
N ILE A 50 -1.51 -7.30 6.90
CA ILE A 50 -1.77 -5.89 7.20
C ILE A 50 -2.78 -5.27 6.22
N LEU A 51 -2.90 -5.81 5.00
CA LEU A 51 -3.74 -5.23 3.94
C LEU A 51 -5.23 -5.17 4.32
N ALA A 52 -5.76 -6.15 5.05
CA ALA A 52 -7.18 -6.17 5.42
C ALA A 52 -7.53 -5.07 6.45
N ASP A 53 -6.70 -4.92 7.49
CA ASP A 53 -6.87 -3.89 8.52
C ASP A 53 -6.65 -2.48 7.95
N THR A 54 -5.67 -2.31 7.05
CA THR A 54 -5.42 -1.02 6.39
C THR A 54 -6.48 -0.68 5.34
N ALA A 55 -6.96 -1.64 4.55
CA ALA A 55 -8.04 -1.38 3.59
C ALA A 55 -9.33 -0.92 4.29
N LEU A 56 -9.64 -1.49 5.46
CA LEU A 56 -10.76 -1.04 6.30
C LEU A 56 -10.58 0.40 6.81
N ARG A 57 -9.34 0.82 7.10
CA ARG A 57 -9.02 2.18 7.54
C ARG A 57 -9.05 3.19 6.39
N LEU A 58 -8.59 2.78 5.20
CA LEU A 58 -8.66 3.58 3.98
C LEU A 58 -10.11 3.75 3.47
N SER A 59 -10.96 2.73 3.61
CA SER A 59 -12.36 2.76 3.15
C SER A 59 -13.29 3.65 4.00
N LYS A 60 -12.84 4.14 5.16
CA LYS A 60 -13.69 4.86 6.12
C LYS A 60 -13.61 6.40 6.03
N ASN A 61 -12.92 6.94 5.02
CA ASN A 61 -12.92 8.37 4.74
C ASN A 61 -13.47 8.65 3.34
#